data_AF-A0A932UFL9-F1
#
_entry.id   AF-A0A932UFL9-F1
#
_cell.length_a   1.000
_cell.length_b   1.000
_cell.length_c   1.000
_cell.angle_alpha   90.00
_cell.angle_beta   90.00
_cell.angle_gamma   90.00
#
_symmetry.space_group_name_H-M   'P 1'
#
loop_
_entity.id
_entity.type
_entity.pdbx_description
1 polymer ?
#
loop_
_entity_poly.entity_id
_entity_poly.type
_entity_poly.pdbx_seq_one_letter_code
_entity_poly.pdbx_strand_id
1 'polypeptide(L)'
;MSFPDDLLTLTPTAGARVVARVLLGRAVDAKRKLEAADQESLHDFRVSLRRLRSCLRAYRPYLRGALTKKVRRQLRDISAETGAARDAEVQVLWVRGRQAEASRAERAGVARFAEQVEERFAAQQDALRKAAGRFERVARSIRGRLRGGAGAFATGSDRREAGGAATFGAATGALVLEHAAEMGTRLAAVASVADEKEAHLARIRAKRLRYLLEPLAASRPDAQALVERLRALQDLLGELHDMHVMAADIAEALERVAVDSVRALRTEVAEGSGQARRARHRRVPPGLLALLRQAAARQRELFAVLEADWLGTALGDFLAEVEAVGKALSAVERLPTEIERKFLLSGLPDVLEDGASVELRQGWLPGAVLQERLRCVADPAGARYYRTVKTGTGIARVEIEEETTPELFEHLWPLTEGRRVVKRRYCRRENGLEWEVDVFADRELVLAEVELPSAETPVELPRWLSESVVREVTGEPEYLNVNLAR
;
A
#
# COMPACT_ATOMS: atom_id res chain seq x y z
N MET A 1 -7.03 -1.60 11.41
CA MET A 1 -6.02 -2.56 10.94
C MET A 1 -4.81 -1.79 10.48
N SER A 2 -3.65 -2.04 11.10
CA SER A 2 -2.33 -1.60 10.64
C SER A 2 -1.82 -2.52 9.53
N PHE A 3 -0.77 -2.08 8.85
CA PHE A 3 0.01 -2.94 7.95
C PHE A 3 1.00 -3.78 8.78
N PRO A 4 1.33 -5.01 8.36
CA PRO A 4 2.30 -5.84 9.08
C PRO A 4 3.73 -5.36 8.83
N ASP A 5 4.63 -5.62 9.77
CA ASP A 5 6.02 -5.14 9.72
C ASP A 5 6.84 -5.78 8.58
N ASP A 6 6.48 -7.01 8.19
CA ASP A 6 7.08 -7.78 7.11
C ASP A 6 6.49 -7.46 5.71
N LEU A 7 5.61 -6.44 5.59
CA LEU A 7 4.86 -6.16 4.36
C LEU A 7 5.74 -6.12 3.10
N LEU A 8 6.94 -5.55 3.20
CA LEU A 8 7.85 -5.36 2.06
C LEU A 8 8.51 -6.66 1.58
N THR A 9 8.71 -7.65 2.46
CA THR A 9 9.38 -8.91 2.12
C THR A 9 8.40 -9.99 1.65
N LEU A 10 7.09 -9.76 1.80
CA LEU A 10 6.05 -10.58 1.21
C LEU A 10 6.19 -10.68 -0.30
N THR A 11 5.65 -11.73 -0.92
CA THR A 11 5.52 -11.78 -2.38
C THR A 11 4.62 -10.62 -2.87
N PRO A 12 4.80 -10.13 -4.11
CA PRO A 12 3.97 -9.07 -4.68
C PRO A 12 2.47 -9.33 -4.54
N THR A 13 2.04 -10.57 -4.78
CA THR A 13 0.64 -10.99 -4.62
C THR A 13 0.17 -10.96 -3.16
N ALA A 14 0.96 -11.47 -2.22
CA ALA A 14 0.60 -11.45 -0.82
C ALA A 14 0.50 -10.02 -0.27
N GLY A 15 1.51 -9.18 -0.52
CA GLY A 15 1.53 -7.79 -0.10
C GLY A 15 0.38 -6.97 -0.71
N ALA A 16 0.13 -7.13 -2.02
CA ALA A 16 -0.99 -6.45 -2.69
C ALA A 16 -2.35 -6.83 -2.08
N ARG A 17 -2.56 -8.10 -1.72
CA ARG A 17 -3.78 -8.55 -1.05
C ARG A 17 -3.93 -7.99 0.35
N VAL A 18 -2.84 -7.89 1.12
CA VAL A 18 -2.84 -7.25 2.45
C VAL A 18 -3.26 -5.79 2.31
N VAL A 19 -2.61 -5.04 1.43
CA VAL A 19 -2.92 -3.62 1.24
C VAL A 19 -4.36 -3.40 0.77
N ALA A 20 -4.82 -4.20 -0.20
CA ALA A 20 -6.19 -4.15 -0.67
C ALA A 20 -7.22 -4.43 0.44
N ARG A 21 -6.96 -5.39 1.34
CA ARG A 21 -7.84 -5.71 2.48
C ARG A 21 -7.94 -4.56 3.48
N VAL A 22 -6.80 -3.97 3.86
CA VAL A 22 -6.76 -2.85 4.80
C VAL A 22 -7.50 -1.64 4.24
N LEU A 23 -7.23 -1.26 3.00
CA LEU A 23 -7.89 -0.11 2.36
C LEU A 23 -9.39 -0.35 2.12
N LEU A 24 -9.79 -1.59 1.81
CA LEU A 24 -11.20 -1.95 1.70
C LEU A 24 -11.91 -1.82 3.06
N GLY A 25 -11.26 -2.23 4.14
CA GLY A 25 -11.77 -2.01 5.51
C GLY A 25 -12.02 -0.54 5.79
N ARG A 26 -11.00 0.32 5.59
CA ARG A 26 -11.11 1.77 5.77
C ARG A 26 -12.24 2.39 4.96
N ALA A 27 -12.42 1.98 3.69
CA ALA A 27 -13.50 2.48 2.85
C ALA A 27 -14.90 2.01 3.32
N VAL A 28 -15.01 0.81 3.88
CA VAL A 28 -16.26 0.33 4.50
C VAL A 28 -16.57 1.10 5.77
N ASP A 29 -15.57 1.38 6.60
CA ASP A 29 -15.75 2.16 7.83
C ASP A 29 -16.15 3.61 7.52
N ALA A 30 -15.51 4.24 6.53
CA ALA A 30 -15.88 5.58 6.08
C ALA A 30 -17.30 5.64 5.49
N LYS A 31 -17.73 4.60 4.76
CA LYS A 31 -19.13 4.48 4.29
C LYS A 31 -20.12 4.41 5.45
N ARG A 32 -19.80 3.69 6.53
CA ARG A 32 -20.68 3.60 7.71
C ARG A 32 -20.85 4.96 8.39
N LYS A 33 -19.78 5.75 8.49
CA LYS A 33 -19.85 7.13 9.00
C LYS A 33 -20.75 8.02 8.13
N LEU A 34 -20.72 7.83 6.81
CA LEU A 34 -21.60 8.55 5.88
C LEU A 34 -23.10 8.31 6.15
N GLU A 35 -23.46 7.11 6.56
CA GLU A 35 -24.86 6.79 6.90
C GLU A 35 -25.30 7.36 8.25
N ALA A 36 -24.34 7.68 9.13
CA ALA A 36 -24.59 8.32 10.42
C ALA A 36 -24.75 9.86 10.33
N ALA A 37 -24.76 10.43 9.12
CA ALA A 37 -24.92 11.86 8.84
C ALA A 37 -23.87 12.78 9.53
N ASP A 38 -22.65 12.28 9.71
CA ASP A 38 -21.52 13.06 10.23
C ASP A 38 -21.04 14.12 9.20
N GLN A 39 -20.66 15.31 9.65
CA GLN A 39 -20.47 16.50 8.79
C GLN A 39 -19.33 16.36 7.76
N GLU A 40 -18.31 15.54 8.02
CA GLU A 40 -17.18 15.29 7.10
C GLU A 40 -17.26 13.94 6.37
N SER A 41 -18.33 13.19 6.58
CA SER A 41 -18.40 11.78 6.23
C SER A 41 -18.37 11.48 4.72
N LEU A 42 -18.86 12.40 3.87
CA LEU A 42 -18.78 12.28 2.41
C LEU A 42 -17.33 12.41 1.92
N HIS A 43 -16.58 13.34 2.51
CA HIS A 43 -15.17 13.55 2.20
C HIS A 43 -14.37 12.29 2.53
N ASP A 44 -14.51 11.78 3.75
CA ASP A 44 -13.83 10.58 4.24
C ASP A 44 -14.10 9.35 3.39
N PHE A 45 -15.37 9.13 3.03
CA PHE A 45 -15.75 8.02 2.18
C PHE A 45 -15.10 8.12 0.80
N ARG A 46 -15.10 9.30 0.18
CA ARG A 46 -14.45 9.52 -1.12
C ARG A 46 -12.94 9.36 -1.07
N VAL A 47 -12.29 9.88 -0.03
CA VAL A 47 -10.84 9.75 0.15
C VAL A 47 -10.49 8.26 0.24
N SER A 48 -11.22 7.51 1.07
CA SER A 48 -10.99 6.07 1.25
C SER A 48 -11.29 5.27 -0.02
N LEU A 49 -12.38 5.58 -0.74
CA LEU A 49 -12.72 4.94 -2.01
C LEU A 49 -11.66 5.20 -3.09
N ARG A 50 -11.15 6.43 -3.17
CA ARG A 50 -10.09 6.81 -4.12
C ARG A 50 -8.77 6.12 -3.80
N ARG A 51 -8.37 6.07 -2.53
CA ARG A 51 -7.20 5.31 -2.05
C ARG A 51 -7.31 3.84 -2.46
N LEU A 52 -8.44 3.20 -2.13
CA LEU A 52 -8.74 1.82 -2.53
C LEU A 52 -8.60 1.65 -4.05
N ARG A 53 -9.30 2.47 -4.85
CA ARG A 53 -9.25 2.37 -6.32
C ARG A 53 -7.85 2.54 -6.89
N SER A 54 -7.07 3.47 -6.35
CA SER A 54 -5.70 3.71 -6.80
C SER A 54 -4.82 2.49 -6.54
N CYS A 55 -4.87 1.95 -5.33
CA CYS A 55 -4.16 0.73 -4.94
C CYS A 55 -4.57 -0.48 -5.79
N LEU A 56 -5.87 -0.73 -5.95
CA LEU A 56 -6.38 -1.84 -6.75
C LEU A 56 -5.97 -1.73 -8.23
N ARG A 57 -5.82 -0.51 -8.75
CA ARG A 57 -5.33 -0.30 -10.11
C ARG A 57 -3.82 -0.55 -10.20
N ALA A 58 -3.04 -0.01 -9.26
CA ALA A 58 -1.59 -0.13 -9.25
C ALA A 58 -1.15 -1.60 -9.16
N TYR A 59 -1.69 -2.33 -8.18
CA TYR A 59 -1.37 -3.75 -7.97
C TYR A 59 -2.27 -4.71 -8.76
N ARG A 60 -2.93 -4.23 -9.82
CA ARG A 60 -3.78 -5.08 -10.67
C ARG A 60 -3.07 -6.35 -11.17
N PRO A 61 -1.78 -6.31 -11.59
CA PRO A 61 -1.08 -7.51 -12.04
C PRO A 61 -1.03 -8.63 -11.00
N TYR A 62 -1.04 -8.28 -9.70
CA TYR A 62 -0.93 -9.16 -8.54
C TYR A 62 -2.27 -9.48 -7.86
N LEU A 63 -3.36 -8.89 -8.36
CA LEU A 63 -4.73 -9.08 -7.85
C LEU A 63 -5.60 -9.80 -8.89
N ARG A 64 -4.98 -10.62 -9.74
CA ARG A 64 -5.68 -11.48 -10.71
C ARG A 64 -6.64 -12.41 -9.97
N GLY A 65 -7.83 -12.62 -10.52
CA GLY A 65 -8.93 -13.34 -9.86
C GLY A 65 -9.75 -12.49 -8.88
N ALA A 66 -9.13 -11.58 -8.12
CA ALA A 66 -9.85 -10.72 -7.16
C ALA A 66 -10.59 -9.54 -7.82
N LEU A 67 -10.07 -9.01 -8.93
CA LEU A 67 -10.58 -7.80 -9.60
C LEU A 67 -11.13 -8.05 -11.00
N THR A 68 -12.39 -8.48 -11.09
CA THR A 68 -13.07 -8.64 -12.38
C THR A 68 -13.31 -7.30 -13.08
N LYS A 69 -13.49 -7.32 -14.41
CA LYS A 69 -13.88 -6.13 -15.20
C LYS A 69 -15.14 -5.47 -14.64
N LYS A 70 -16.11 -6.27 -14.18
CA LYS A 70 -17.37 -5.80 -13.56
C LYS A 70 -17.11 -5.01 -12.28
N VAL A 71 -16.31 -5.55 -11.34
CA VAL A 71 -15.98 -4.85 -10.09
C VAL A 71 -15.27 -3.52 -10.35
N ARG A 72 -14.29 -3.50 -11.26
CA ARG A 72 -13.56 -2.27 -11.60
C ARG A 72 -14.46 -1.20 -12.19
N ARG A 73 -15.38 -1.59 -13.08
CA ARG A 73 -16.41 -0.70 -13.61
C ARG A 73 -17.27 -0.14 -12.48
N GLN A 74 -17.81 -1.00 -11.61
CA GLN A 74 -18.68 -0.55 -10.51
C GLN A 74 -17.97 0.44 -9.57
N LEU A 75 -16.72 0.16 -9.17
CA LEU A 75 -15.94 1.09 -8.34
C LEU A 75 -15.69 2.43 -9.03
N ARG A 76 -15.44 2.42 -10.35
CA ARG A 76 -15.28 3.66 -11.13
C ARG A 76 -16.59 4.46 -11.15
N ASP A 77 -17.70 3.81 -11.45
CA ASP A 77 -19.00 4.47 -11.57
C ASP A 77 -19.43 5.06 -10.21
N ILE A 78 -19.27 4.31 -9.10
CA ILE A 78 -19.49 4.82 -7.72
C ILE A 78 -18.59 6.02 -7.42
N SER A 79 -17.32 5.97 -7.80
CA SER A 79 -16.38 7.07 -7.53
C SER A 79 -16.66 8.32 -8.36
N ALA A 80 -17.28 8.18 -9.53
CA ALA A 80 -17.70 9.29 -10.37
C ALA A 80 -18.96 9.96 -9.80
N GLU A 81 -19.97 9.16 -9.42
CA GLU A 81 -21.22 9.65 -8.82
C GLU A 81 -20.97 10.35 -7.47
N THR A 82 -20.15 9.76 -6.60
CA THR A 82 -19.72 10.46 -5.37
C THR A 82 -18.84 11.68 -5.67
N GLY A 83 -18.21 11.75 -6.85
CA GLY A 83 -17.41 12.90 -7.31
C GLY A 83 -18.25 14.14 -7.50
N ALA A 84 -19.24 14.04 -8.37
CA ALA A 84 -20.16 15.12 -8.66
C ALA A 84 -20.80 15.70 -7.38
N ALA A 85 -21.19 14.83 -6.43
CA ALA A 85 -21.75 15.26 -5.15
C ALA A 85 -20.77 16.10 -4.31
N ARG A 86 -19.49 15.69 -4.22
CA ARG A 86 -18.48 16.45 -3.46
C ARG A 86 -18.07 17.73 -4.17
N ASP A 87 -17.98 17.72 -5.50
CA ASP A 87 -17.61 18.92 -6.25
C ASP A 87 -18.68 20.01 -6.04
N ALA A 88 -19.97 19.63 -6.09
CA ALA A 88 -21.07 20.52 -5.75
C ALA A 88 -21.03 20.99 -4.27
N GLU A 89 -20.72 20.10 -3.32
CA GLU A 89 -20.57 20.45 -1.90
C GLU A 89 -19.48 21.50 -1.65
N VAL A 90 -18.30 21.32 -2.26
CA VAL A 90 -17.18 22.27 -2.17
C VAL A 90 -17.58 23.63 -2.72
N GLN A 91 -18.30 23.66 -3.84
CA GLN A 91 -18.78 24.91 -4.41
C GLN A 91 -19.77 25.62 -3.48
N VAL A 92 -20.72 24.90 -2.87
CA VAL A 92 -21.68 25.48 -1.90
C VAL A 92 -20.92 26.16 -0.75
N LEU A 93 -19.95 25.46 -0.15
CA LEU A 93 -19.17 26.00 0.97
C LEU A 93 -18.41 27.27 0.59
N TRP A 94 -17.78 27.29 -0.60
CA TRP A 94 -17.05 28.45 -1.07
C TRP A 94 -17.96 29.66 -1.32
N VAL A 95 -19.10 29.47 -1.99
CA VAL A 95 -20.03 30.56 -2.30
C VAL A 95 -20.66 31.14 -1.03
N ARG A 96 -21.02 30.30 -0.05
CA ARG A 96 -21.55 30.76 1.25
C ARG A 96 -20.57 31.63 2.01
N GLY A 97 -19.28 31.28 2.00
CA GLY A 97 -18.24 32.13 2.58
C GLY A 97 -18.19 33.51 1.93
N ARG A 98 -18.33 33.57 0.60
CA ARG A 98 -18.33 34.84 -0.16
C ARG A 98 -19.60 35.66 0.03
N GLN A 99 -20.76 35.04 0.27
CA GLN A 99 -22.00 35.76 0.56
C GLN A 99 -21.86 36.67 1.79
N ALA A 100 -21.10 36.24 2.80
CA ALA A 100 -20.86 37.02 4.02
C ALA A 100 -20.00 38.29 3.75
N GLU A 101 -19.12 38.25 2.76
CA GLU A 101 -18.19 39.32 2.40
C GLU A 101 -18.74 40.25 1.29
N ALA A 102 -19.87 39.90 0.66
CA ALA A 102 -20.38 40.59 -0.52
C ALA A 102 -20.91 42.00 -0.22
N SER A 103 -20.51 42.98 -1.04
CA SER A 103 -21.04 44.34 -0.94
C SER A 103 -22.54 44.41 -1.31
N ARG A 104 -23.18 45.54 -1.00
CA ARG A 104 -24.60 45.77 -1.35
C ARG A 104 -24.90 45.61 -2.86
N ALA A 105 -23.94 45.95 -3.72
CA ALA A 105 -24.09 45.83 -5.17
C ALA A 105 -23.88 44.38 -5.68
N GLU A 106 -23.16 43.54 -4.93
CA GLU A 106 -22.79 42.18 -5.33
C GLU A 106 -23.79 41.14 -4.82
N ARG A 107 -24.42 41.39 -3.66
CA ARG A 107 -25.30 40.45 -2.94
C ARG A 107 -26.29 39.70 -3.83
N ALA A 108 -27.00 40.40 -4.73
CA ALA A 108 -27.99 39.76 -5.59
C ALA A 108 -27.38 38.74 -6.58
N GLY A 109 -26.21 39.06 -7.15
CA GLY A 109 -25.52 38.17 -8.08
C GLY A 109 -24.93 36.95 -7.37
N VAL A 110 -24.32 37.16 -6.20
CA VAL A 110 -23.76 36.08 -5.38
C VAL A 110 -24.87 35.15 -4.86
N ALA A 111 -26.01 35.71 -4.41
CA ALA A 111 -27.16 34.93 -3.95
C ALA A 111 -27.74 34.02 -5.04
N ARG A 112 -27.95 34.55 -6.25
CA ARG A 112 -28.44 33.76 -7.38
C ARG A 112 -27.50 32.62 -7.75
N PHE A 113 -26.19 32.85 -7.72
CA PHE A 113 -25.21 31.79 -7.98
C PHE A 113 -25.21 30.74 -6.86
N ALA A 114 -25.36 31.16 -5.61
CA ALA A 114 -25.48 30.25 -4.47
C ALA A 114 -26.68 29.31 -4.63
N GLU A 115 -27.87 29.85 -4.95
CA GLU A 115 -29.07 29.06 -5.22
C GLU A 115 -28.83 28.01 -6.32
N GLN A 116 -28.22 28.41 -7.44
CA GLN A 116 -27.89 27.49 -8.54
C GLN A 116 -26.95 26.35 -8.10
N VAL A 117 -25.95 26.65 -7.28
CA VAL A 117 -25.00 25.64 -6.78
C VAL A 117 -25.69 24.72 -5.76
N GLU A 118 -26.55 25.25 -4.90
CA GLU A 118 -27.30 24.50 -3.91
C GLU A 118 -28.32 23.54 -4.57
N GLU A 119 -29.02 23.99 -5.61
CA GLU A 119 -29.90 23.14 -6.42
C GLU A 119 -29.13 21.98 -7.07
N ARG A 120 -27.95 22.27 -7.63
CA ARG A 120 -27.07 21.23 -8.20
C ARG A 120 -26.65 20.23 -7.13
N PHE A 121 -26.27 20.68 -5.94
CA PHE A 121 -25.91 19.79 -4.82
C PHE A 121 -27.10 18.93 -4.37
N ALA A 122 -28.28 19.52 -4.22
CA ALA A 122 -29.51 18.81 -3.88
C ALA A 122 -29.83 17.70 -4.89
N ALA A 123 -29.66 17.97 -6.19
CA ALA A 123 -29.85 17.00 -7.26
C ALA A 123 -28.89 15.80 -7.19
N GLN A 124 -27.72 15.92 -6.56
CA GLN A 124 -26.75 14.83 -6.41
C GLN A 124 -27.02 13.90 -5.20
N GLN A 125 -27.89 14.29 -4.26
CA GLN A 125 -28.08 13.53 -3.02
C GLN A 125 -28.63 12.12 -3.24
N ASP A 126 -29.59 11.95 -4.15
CA ASP A 126 -30.15 10.63 -4.45
C ASP A 126 -29.12 9.72 -5.14
N ALA A 127 -28.36 10.26 -6.10
CA ALA A 127 -27.27 9.55 -6.77
C ALA A 127 -26.19 9.11 -5.75
N LEU A 128 -25.83 9.98 -4.80
CA LEU A 128 -24.91 9.67 -3.71
C LEU A 128 -25.41 8.49 -2.86
N ARG A 129 -26.66 8.53 -2.39
CA ARG A 129 -27.26 7.44 -1.59
C ARG A 129 -27.23 6.11 -2.36
N LYS A 130 -27.62 6.13 -3.64
CA LYS A 130 -27.59 4.94 -4.51
C LYS A 130 -26.16 4.43 -4.73
N ALA A 131 -25.18 5.31 -4.89
CA ALA A 131 -23.77 4.95 -5.02
C ALA A 131 -23.22 4.28 -3.75
N ALA A 132 -23.49 4.85 -2.58
CA ALA A 132 -23.10 4.29 -1.29
C ALA A 132 -23.70 2.89 -1.05
N GLY A 133 -24.99 2.69 -1.39
CA GLY A 133 -25.63 1.37 -1.30
C GLY A 133 -25.05 0.33 -2.27
N ARG A 134 -24.64 0.73 -3.48
CA ARG A 134 -23.95 -0.17 -4.42
C ARG A 134 -22.55 -0.55 -3.93
N PHE A 135 -21.84 0.36 -3.25
CA PHE A 135 -20.51 0.09 -2.72
C PHE A 135 -20.48 -1.10 -1.77
N GLU A 136 -21.49 -1.26 -0.92
CA GLU A 136 -21.53 -2.36 0.05
C GLU A 136 -21.52 -3.75 -0.61
N ARG A 137 -22.31 -3.92 -1.69
CA ARG A 137 -22.34 -5.15 -2.48
C ARG A 137 -20.99 -5.42 -3.16
N VAL A 138 -20.37 -4.36 -3.69
CA VAL A 138 -19.04 -4.46 -4.33
C VAL A 138 -17.98 -4.82 -3.30
N ALA A 139 -18.00 -4.19 -2.12
CA ALA A 139 -17.06 -4.43 -1.05
C ALA A 139 -17.14 -5.87 -0.53
N ARG A 140 -18.35 -6.41 -0.34
CA ARG A 140 -18.56 -7.82 0.04
C ARG A 140 -17.97 -8.77 -1.00
N SER A 141 -18.18 -8.48 -2.28
CA SER A 141 -17.64 -9.27 -3.39
C SER A 141 -16.10 -9.24 -3.43
N ILE A 142 -15.47 -8.07 -3.25
CA ILE A 142 -14.01 -7.95 -3.19
C ILE A 142 -13.47 -8.71 -1.97
N ARG A 143 -14.08 -8.53 -0.79
CA ARG A 143 -13.65 -9.18 0.46
C ARG A 143 -13.63 -10.70 0.34
N GLY A 144 -14.67 -11.30 -0.24
CA GLY A 144 -14.73 -12.75 -0.47
C GLY A 144 -13.58 -13.24 -1.37
N ARG A 145 -13.31 -12.52 -2.47
CA ARG A 145 -12.23 -12.90 -3.39
C ARG A 145 -10.82 -12.65 -2.85
N LEU A 146 -10.65 -11.68 -1.96
CA LEU A 146 -9.37 -11.44 -1.27
C LEU A 146 -9.07 -12.48 -0.17
N ARG A 147 -10.10 -13.17 0.35
CA ARG A 147 -9.98 -14.26 1.35
C ARG A 147 -9.69 -15.62 0.74
N GLY A 148 -10.05 -15.84 -0.53
CA GLY A 148 -9.68 -17.06 -1.27
C GLY A 148 -8.16 -17.15 -1.40
N GLY A 149 -7.53 -17.85 -0.47
CA GLY A 149 -6.09 -17.95 -0.33
C GLY A 149 -5.42 -18.49 -1.59
N ALA A 150 -4.10 -18.31 -1.62
CA ALA A 150 -3.18 -18.83 -2.62
C ALA A 150 -3.33 -20.34 -2.94
N GLY A 151 -4.15 -21.11 -2.21
CA GLY A 151 -4.42 -22.53 -2.50
C GLY A 151 -5.64 -22.81 -3.39
N ALA A 152 -6.73 -22.02 -3.33
CA ALA A 152 -7.98 -22.39 -4.02
C ALA A 152 -8.05 -21.96 -5.49
N PHE A 153 -7.24 -20.98 -5.88
CA PHE A 153 -7.09 -20.48 -7.24
C PHE A 153 -5.62 -20.10 -7.52
N ALA A 154 -4.67 -20.89 -7.02
CA ALA A 154 -3.25 -20.70 -7.35
C ALA A 154 -3.11 -20.82 -8.87
N THR A 155 -2.95 -19.69 -9.54
CA THR A 155 -2.60 -19.68 -10.95
C THR A 155 -1.13 -20.13 -11.09
N GLY A 156 -0.73 -20.65 -12.24
CA GLY A 156 0.68 -21.02 -12.47
C GLY A 156 1.69 -19.88 -12.20
N SER A 157 1.24 -18.60 -12.21
CA SER A 157 2.05 -17.45 -11.80
C SER A 157 2.23 -17.33 -10.29
N ASP A 158 1.24 -17.70 -9.47
CA ASP A 158 1.36 -17.65 -8.00
C ASP A 158 2.40 -18.65 -7.50
N ARG A 159 2.51 -19.82 -8.16
CA ARG A 159 3.55 -20.83 -7.87
C ARG A 159 4.95 -20.41 -8.33
N ARG A 160 5.06 -19.68 -9.46
CA ARG A 160 6.34 -19.10 -9.91
C ARG A 160 6.80 -17.93 -9.04
N GLU A 161 5.87 -17.14 -8.49
CA GLU A 161 6.17 -16.08 -7.52
C GLU A 161 6.62 -16.65 -6.17
N ALA A 162 6.08 -17.79 -5.73
CA ALA A 162 6.47 -18.43 -4.47
C ALA A 162 7.95 -18.84 -4.44
N GLY A 163 8.52 -19.24 -5.58
CA GLY A 163 9.94 -19.55 -5.78
C GLY A 163 10.77 -18.44 -6.45
N GLY A 164 10.21 -17.25 -6.64
CA GLY A 164 10.91 -16.11 -7.25
C GLY A 164 11.44 -15.12 -6.20
N ALA A 165 12.56 -14.46 -6.50
CA ALA A 165 13.18 -13.45 -5.62
C ALA A 165 12.39 -12.12 -5.52
N ALA A 166 11.32 -11.94 -6.31
CA ALA A 166 10.58 -10.68 -6.36
C ALA A 166 9.79 -10.45 -5.05
N THR A 167 10.00 -9.27 -4.45
CA THR A 167 9.32 -8.84 -3.23
C THR A 167 8.22 -7.81 -3.53
N PHE A 168 7.28 -7.66 -2.59
CA PHE A 168 6.29 -6.59 -2.65
C PHE A 168 6.96 -5.22 -2.61
N GLY A 169 8.03 -5.07 -1.81
CA GLY A 169 8.90 -3.90 -1.83
C GLY A 169 9.41 -3.59 -3.22
N ALA A 170 9.93 -4.59 -3.94
CA ALA A 170 10.42 -4.38 -5.29
C ALA A 170 9.34 -3.95 -6.29
N ALA A 171 8.17 -4.58 -6.22
CA ALA A 171 7.02 -4.19 -7.03
C ALA A 171 6.53 -2.76 -6.71
N THR A 172 6.48 -2.38 -5.43
CA THR A 172 6.09 -1.03 -5.02
C THR A 172 7.15 0.01 -5.40
N GLY A 173 8.43 -0.30 -5.26
CA GLY A 173 9.55 0.58 -5.66
C GLY A 173 9.49 0.94 -7.13
N ALA A 174 9.25 -0.04 -8.01
CA ALA A 174 9.07 0.21 -9.44
C ALA A 174 7.90 1.17 -9.74
N LEU A 175 6.75 0.98 -9.06
CA LEU A 175 5.57 1.85 -9.20
C LEU A 175 5.82 3.26 -8.66
N VAL A 176 6.58 3.39 -7.57
CA VAL A 176 7.00 4.68 -7.00
C VAL A 176 7.84 5.46 -8.00
N LEU A 177 8.86 4.83 -8.58
CA LEU A 177 9.73 5.43 -9.58
C LEU A 177 8.97 5.85 -10.85
N GLU A 178 8.08 5.00 -11.35
CA GLU A 178 7.23 5.30 -12.51
C GLU A 178 6.38 6.56 -12.26
N HIS A 179 5.67 6.61 -11.13
CA HIS A 179 4.80 7.75 -10.83
C HIS A 179 5.57 9.02 -10.47
N ALA A 180 6.78 8.91 -9.90
CA ALA A 180 7.67 10.03 -9.65
C ALA A 180 8.13 10.67 -10.97
N ALA A 181 8.63 9.87 -11.91
CA ALA A 181 9.08 10.35 -13.21
C ALA A 181 7.95 11.00 -14.02
N GLU A 182 6.77 10.37 -14.06
CA GLU A 182 5.59 10.95 -14.71
C GLU A 182 5.15 12.25 -14.02
N MET A 183 5.12 12.30 -12.68
CA MET A 183 4.75 13.51 -11.94
C MET A 183 5.73 14.65 -12.22
N GLY A 184 7.03 14.37 -12.19
CA GLY A 184 8.09 15.33 -12.49
C GLY A 184 7.94 15.92 -13.89
N THR A 185 7.70 15.06 -14.88
CA THR A 185 7.43 15.48 -16.27
C THR A 185 6.23 16.42 -16.36
N ARG A 186 5.15 16.14 -15.63
CA ARG A 186 3.93 16.97 -15.63
C ARG A 186 4.13 18.30 -14.92
N LEU A 187 4.81 18.31 -13.77
CA LEU A 187 5.11 19.54 -13.04
C LEU A 187 6.07 20.44 -13.82
N ALA A 188 7.10 19.87 -14.44
CA ALA A 188 8.03 20.63 -15.28
C ALA A 188 7.36 21.28 -16.51
N ALA A 189 6.21 20.77 -16.94
CA ALA A 189 5.43 21.34 -18.04
C ALA A 189 4.46 22.45 -17.61
N VAL A 190 4.34 22.74 -16.30
CA VAL A 190 3.49 23.80 -15.78
C VAL A 190 4.30 25.10 -15.76
N ALA A 191 4.06 25.97 -16.75
CA ALA A 191 4.76 27.25 -16.89
C ALA A 191 3.88 28.45 -16.48
N SER A 192 2.57 28.26 -16.38
CA SER A 192 1.61 29.32 -16.08
C SER A 192 0.34 28.80 -15.42
N VAL A 193 -0.48 29.72 -14.90
CA VAL A 193 -1.84 29.45 -14.38
C VAL A 193 -2.74 28.78 -15.42
N ALA A 194 -2.48 28.99 -16.73
CA ALA A 194 -3.28 28.45 -17.81
C ALA A 194 -3.01 26.96 -18.08
N ASP A 195 -1.92 26.40 -17.54
CA ASP A 195 -1.53 24.99 -17.74
C ASP A 195 -2.31 24.03 -16.82
N GLU A 196 -3.62 24.27 -16.67
CA GLU A 196 -4.53 23.52 -15.81
C GLU A 196 -4.44 22.01 -16.06
N LYS A 197 -4.37 21.61 -17.34
CA LYS A 197 -4.30 20.20 -17.73
C LYS A 197 -3.08 19.51 -17.14
N GLU A 198 -1.91 20.13 -17.24
CA GLU A 198 -0.66 19.53 -16.75
C GLU A 198 -0.62 19.55 -15.21
N ALA A 199 -1.08 20.65 -14.58
CA ALA A 199 -1.23 20.72 -13.13
C ALA A 199 -2.20 19.66 -12.58
N HIS A 200 -3.32 19.42 -13.27
CA HIS A 200 -4.29 18.39 -12.92
C HIS A 200 -3.71 16.97 -13.08
N LEU A 201 -2.96 16.71 -14.17
CA LEU A 201 -2.29 15.43 -14.38
C LEU A 201 -1.20 15.19 -13.32
N ALA A 202 -0.40 16.20 -12.98
CA ALA A 202 0.55 16.17 -11.89
C ALA A 202 -0.12 15.83 -10.56
N ARG A 203 -1.25 16.49 -10.24
CA ARG A 203 -2.06 16.21 -9.04
C ARG A 203 -2.52 14.76 -8.98
N ILE A 204 -2.93 14.18 -10.11
CA ILE A 204 -3.31 12.77 -10.17
C ILE A 204 -2.10 11.86 -9.86
N ARG A 205 -0.91 12.17 -10.37
CA ARG A 205 0.30 11.37 -10.13
C ARG A 205 0.80 11.52 -8.69
N ALA A 206 0.84 12.74 -8.14
CA ALA A 206 1.14 13.01 -6.73
C ALA A 206 0.25 12.20 -5.79
N LYS A 207 -1.07 12.16 -6.07
CA LYS A 207 -2.02 11.31 -5.33
C LYS A 207 -1.65 9.83 -5.39
N ARG A 208 -1.33 9.30 -6.58
CA ARG A 208 -0.97 7.89 -6.74
C ARG A 208 0.30 7.55 -5.98
N LEU A 209 1.33 8.38 -6.11
CA LEU A 209 2.60 8.24 -5.42
C LEU A 209 2.38 8.24 -3.90
N ARG A 210 1.63 9.21 -3.36
CA ARG A 210 1.29 9.24 -1.94
C ARG A 210 0.57 7.96 -1.49
N TYR A 211 -0.39 7.48 -2.27
CA TYR A 211 -1.13 6.25 -1.91
C TYR A 211 -0.28 4.98 -1.97
N LEU A 212 0.86 4.99 -2.68
CA LEU A 212 1.84 3.89 -2.64
C LEU A 212 2.72 3.94 -1.39
N LEU A 213 3.04 5.15 -0.91
CA LEU A 213 3.90 5.37 0.26
C LEU A 213 3.14 5.35 1.60
N GLU A 214 1.86 5.74 1.61
CA GLU A 214 1.01 5.75 2.81
C GLU A 214 1.00 4.41 3.59
N PRO A 215 1.00 3.22 2.95
CA PRO A 215 1.12 1.96 3.67
C PRO A 215 2.43 1.76 4.43
N LEU A 216 3.50 2.45 4.00
CA LEU A 216 4.86 2.28 4.50
C LEU A 216 5.23 3.33 5.56
N ALA A 217 4.51 4.45 5.60
CA ALA A 217 4.72 5.56 6.53
C ALA A 217 4.96 5.16 7.99
N ALA A 218 4.23 4.14 8.49
CA ALA A 218 4.35 3.71 9.88
C ALA A 218 5.68 2.98 10.19
N SER A 219 6.23 2.25 9.20
CA SER A 219 7.45 1.47 9.35
C SER A 219 8.68 2.17 8.75
N ARG A 220 8.48 3.28 8.05
CA ARG A 220 9.51 3.99 7.28
C ARG A 220 9.42 5.52 7.43
N PRO A 221 10.30 6.14 8.23
CA PRO A 221 10.32 7.60 8.43
C PRO A 221 10.54 8.40 7.13
N ASP A 222 11.36 7.89 6.22
CA ASP A 222 11.61 8.49 4.90
C ASP A 222 10.34 8.51 4.03
N ALA A 223 9.59 7.41 4.01
CA ALA A 223 8.29 7.36 3.34
C ALA A 223 7.27 8.31 3.98
N GLN A 224 7.26 8.42 5.32
CA GLN A 224 6.38 9.35 6.03
C GLN A 224 6.69 10.81 5.70
N ALA A 225 7.97 11.20 5.65
CA ALA A 225 8.37 12.55 5.26
C ALA A 225 7.89 12.89 3.83
N LEU A 226 8.05 11.96 2.89
CA LEU A 226 7.54 12.13 1.53
C LEU A 226 6.01 12.21 1.47
N VAL A 227 5.29 11.46 2.30
CA VAL A 227 3.82 11.51 2.38
C VAL A 227 3.34 12.90 2.82
N GLU A 228 3.99 13.52 3.81
CA GLU A 228 3.64 14.87 4.25
C GLU A 228 3.94 15.94 3.19
N ARG A 229 5.10 15.85 2.52
CA ARG A 229 5.42 16.72 1.38
C ARG A 229 4.39 16.56 0.25
N LEU A 230 4.09 15.32 -0.14
CA LEU A 230 3.07 15.04 -1.16
C LEU A 230 1.68 15.51 -0.77
N ARG A 231 1.36 15.57 0.53
CA ARG A 231 0.11 16.14 1.02
C ARG A 231 0.09 17.65 0.76
N ALA A 232 1.14 18.38 1.14
CA ALA A 232 1.24 19.82 0.89
C ALA A 232 1.11 20.15 -0.61
N LEU A 233 1.83 19.44 -1.50
CA LEU A 233 1.70 19.61 -2.95
C LEU A 233 0.26 19.32 -3.44
N GLN A 234 -0.38 18.28 -2.91
CA GLN A 234 -1.74 17.89 -3.32
C GLN A 234 -2.81 18.87 -2.85
N ASP A 235 -2.62 19.49 -1.70
CA ASP A 235 -3.50 20.50 -1.14
C ASP A 235 -3.39 21.77 -2.00
N LEU A 236 -2.16 22.21 -2.31
CA LEU A 236 -1.89 23.33 -3.22
C LEU A 236 -2.47 23.11 -4.63
N LEU A 237 -2.13 22.01 -5.30
CA LEU A 237 -2.69 21.66 -6.62
C LEU A 237 -4.20 21.39 -6.55
N GLY A 238 -4.71 21.03 -5.37
CA GLY A 238 -6.12 20.80 -5.12
C GLY A 238 -6.90 22.10 -5.14
N GLU A 239 -6.48 23.06 -4.33
CA GLU A 239 -7.04 24.41 -4.31
C GLU A 239 -6.95 25.07 -5.69
N LEU A 240 -5.82 24.92 -6.39
CA LEU A 240 -5.64 25.49 -7.73
C LEU A 240 -6.68 24.93 -8.72
N HIS A 241 -6.85 23.60 -8.74
CA HIS A 241 -7.85 22.93 -9.58
C HIS A 241 -9.28 23.32 -9.20
N ASP A 242 -9.59 23.40 -7.90
CA ASP A 242 -10.92 23.79 -7.43
C ASP A 242 -11.24 25.23 -7.86
N MET A 243 -10.24 26.12 -7.90
CA MET A 243 -10.38 27.47 -8.44
C MET A 243 -10.53 27.50 -9.97
N HIS A 244 -9.86 26.64 -10.73
CA HIS A 244 -10.09 26.48 -12.18
C HIS A 244 -11.53 26.09 -12.48
N VAL A 245 -12.04 25.07 -11.79
CA VAL A 245 -13.45 24.62 -11.93
C VAL A 245 -14.42 25.73 -11.54
N MET A 246 -14.16 26.43 -10.43
CA MET A 246 -15.00 27.54 -9.98
C MET A 246 -15.03 28.69 -10.99
N ALA A 247 -13.88 29.09 -11.54
CA ALA A 247 -13.80 30.18 -12.51
C ALA A 247 -14.56 29.83 -13.81
N ALA A 248 -14.47 28.58 -14.26
CA ALA A 248 -15.22 28.09 -15.41
C ALA A 248 -16.74 28.12 -15.17
N ASP A 249 -17.20 27.64 -14.01
CA ASP A 249 -18.63 27.66 -13.64
C ASP A 249 -19.18 29.09 -13.54
N ILE A 250 -18.41 30.02 -12.97
CA ILE A 250 -18.79 31.44 -12.89
C ILE A 250 -18.83 32.07 -14.29
N ALA A 251 -17.86 31.77 -15.15
CA ALA A 251 -17.82 32.26 -16.53
C ALA A 251 -19.04 31.77 -17.32
N GLU A 252 -19.40 30.49 -17.20
CA GLU A 252 -20.59 29.94 -17.84
C GLU A 252 -21.88 30.58 -17.29
N ALA A 253 -21.95 30.86 -15.99
CA ALA A 253 -23.07 31.60 -15.40
C ALA A 253 -23.17 33.05 -15.93
N LEU A 254 -22.03 33.73 -16.08
CA LEU A 254 -21.95 35.07 -16.69
C LEU A 254 -22.44 35.06 -18.15
N GLU A 255 -22.00 34.09 -18.95
CA GLU A 255 -22.41 33.91 -20.34
C GLU A 255 -23.92 33.69 -20.45
N ARG A 256 -24.49 32.81 -19.61
CA ARG A 256 -25.95 32.58 -19.56
C ARG A 256 -26.72 33.87 -19.31
N VAL A 257 -26.31 34.66 -18.31
CA VAL A 257 -26.96 35.94 -17.99
C VAL A 257 -26.84 36.93 -19.15
N ALA A 258 -25.68 36.98 -19.83
CA ALA A 258 -25.50 37.83 -21.01
C ALA A 258 -26.43 37.41 -22.16
N VAL A 259 -26.50 36.10 -22.46
CA VAL A 259 -27.39 35.55 -23.50
C VAL A 259 -28.85 35.82 -23.19
N ASP A 260 -29.30 35.61 -21.95
CA ASP A 260 -30.68 35.87 -21.54
C ASP A 260 -31.03 37.36 -21.64
N SER A 261 -30.07 38.23 -21.27
CA SER A 261 -30.23 39.67 -21.42
C SER A 261 -30.42 40.08 -22.89
N VAL A 262 -29.66 39.47 -23.81
CA VAL A 262 -29.80 39.68 -25.26
C VAL A 262 -31.11 39.12 -25.79
N ARG A 263 -31.54 37.93 -25.34
CA ARG A 263 -32.84 37.34 -25.73
C ARG A 263 -34.00 38.23 -25.31
N ALA A 264 -34.02 38.69 -24.07
CA ALA A 264 -35.05 39.60 -23.56
C ALA A 264 -35.10 40.91 -24.38
N LEU A 265 -33.94 41.45 -24.77
CA LEU A 265 -33.87 42.63 -25.63
C LEU A 265 -34.49 42.37 -27.01
N ARG A 266 -34.23 41.21 -27.61
CA ARG A 266 -34.82 40.83 -28.91
C ARG A 266 -36.34 40.74 -28.84
N THR A 267 -36.89 40.17 -27.77
CA THR A 267 -38.34 40.07 -27.57
C THR A 267 -38.98 41.45 -27.42
N GLU A 268 -38.41 42.34 -26.60
CA GLU A 268 -38.93 43.71 -26.43
C GLU A 268 -38.94 44.51 -27.75
N VAL A 269 -37.86 44.40 -28.54
CA VAL A 269 -37.77 45.06 -29.86
C VAL A 269 -38.83 44.50 -30.82
N ALA A 270 -39.07 43.19 -30.80
CA ALA A 270 -40.07 42.55 -31.64
C ALA A 270 -41.52 42.93 -31.24
N GLU A 271 -41.77 43.13 -29.95
CA GLU A 271 -43.10 43.47 -29.41
C GLU A 271 -43.44 44.97 -29.53
N GLY A 272 -42.53 45.80 -30.06
CA GLY A 272 -42.78 47.23 -30.31
C GLY A 272 -43.05 48.05 -29.05
N SER A 273 -42.72 47.52 -27.86
CA SER A 273 -42.95 48.19 -26.59
C SER A 273 -41.88 49.26 -26.35
N GLY A 274 -42.14 50.47 -26.85
CA GLY A 274 -41.31 51.66 -26.68
C GLY A 274 -41.23 52.19 -25.25
N GLN A 275 -40.77 51.40 -24.29
CA GLN A 275 -40.42 51.87 -22.95
C GLN A 275 -38.94 51.69 -22.68
N ALA A 276 -38.17 52.65 -23.17
CA ALA A 276 -36.76 52.93 -22.85
C ALA A 276 -36.46 53.20 -21.35
N ARG A 277 -37.35 52.84 -20.41
CA ARG A 277 -37.27 53.26 -19.00
C ARG A 277 -36.85 52.19 -17.99
N ARG A 278 -36.56 50.94 -18.40
CA ARG A 278 -36.07 49.87 -17.48
C ARG A 278 -34.79 49.15 -17.94
N ALA A 279 -33.98 49.78 -18.77
CA ALA A 279 -32.62 49.32 -19.12
C ALA A 279 -31.64 49.20 -17.92
N ARG A 280 -32.07 49.52 -16.68
CA ARG A 280 -31.28 49.38 -15.44
C ARG A 280 -31.06 47.93 -14.99
N HIS A 281 -31.76 46.94 -15.55
CA HIS A 281 -31.59 45.51 -15.22
C HIS A 281 -30.64 44.73 -16.15
N ARG A 282 -30.00 45.39 -17.12
CA ARG A 282 -29.18 44.75 -18.18
C ARG A 282 -27.68 45.00 -18.03
N ARG A 283 -27.12 44.78 -16.85
CA ARG A 283 -25.66 44.75 -16.66
C ARG A 283 -25.29 43.40 -16.08
N VAL A 284 -24.19 42.84 -16.58
CA VAL A 284 -23.54 41.69 -15.99
C VAL A 284 -23.53 41.87 -14.46
N PRO A 285 -24.10 40.94 -13.68
CA PRO A 285 -24.26 41.14 -12.25
C PRO A 285 -22.90 41.46 -11.60
N PRO A 286 -22.74 42.58 -10.89
CA PRO A 286 -21.47 42.96 -10.26
C PRO A 286 -20.90 41.83 -9.39
N GLY A 287 -21.79 41.06 -8.74
CA GLY A 287 -21.42 39.89 -7.93
C GLY A 287 -20.71 38.79 -8.72
N LEU A 288 -21.17 38.41 -9.91
CA LEU A 288 -20.53 37.34 -10.70
C LEU A 288 -19.15 37.78 -11.21
N LEU A 289 -19.01 39.05 -11.63
CA LEU A 289 -17.71 39.61 -12.02
C LEU A 289 -16.75 39.70 -10.83
N ALA A 290 -17.24 40.04 -9.64
CA ALA A 290 -16.44 40.05 -8.42
C ALA A 290 -15.93 38.65 -8.08
N LEU A 291 -16.80 37.63 -8.10
CA LEU A 291 -16.42 36.24 -7.87
C LEU A 291 -15.37 35.76 -8.88
N LEU A 292 -15.52 36.08 -10.17
CA LEU A 292 -14.53 35.70 -11.20
C LEU A 292 -13.17 36.35 -10.96
N ARG A 293 -13.13 37.65 -10.62
CA ARG A 293 -11.88 38.35 -10.31
C ARG A 293 -11.18 37.76 -9.08
N GLN A 294 -11.94 37.42 -8.04
CA GLN A 294 -11.41 36.78 -6.84
C GLN A 294 -10.84 35.39 -7.13
N ALA A 295 -11.57 34.56 -7.89
CA ALA A 295 -11.07 33.25 -8.30
C ALA A 295 -9.76 33.38 -9.10
N ALA A 296 -9.69 34.31 -10.06
CA ALA A 296 -8.48 34.56 -10.84
C ALA A 296 -7.31 35.10 -10.01
N ALA A 297 -7.58 35.94 -9.00
CA ALA A 297 -6.54 36.40 -8.06
C ALA A 297 -5.98 35.24 -7.24
N ARG A 298 -6.86 34.40 -6.68
CA ARG A 298 -6.47 33.23 -5.90
C ARG A 298 -5.66 32.22 -6.73
N GLN A 299 -6.01 32.01 -7.99
CA GLN A 299 -5.22 31.16 -8.89
C GLN A 299 -3.78 31.66 -9.07
N ARG A 300 -3.60 32.98 -9.23
CA ARG A 300 -2.25 33.58 -9.34
C ARG A 300 -1.44 33.42 -8.06
N GLU A 301 -2.07 33.63 -6.89
CA GLU A 301 -1.43 33.41 -5.60
C GLU A 301 -0.97 31.95 -5.43
N LEU A 302 -1.87 30.99 -5.69
CA LEU A 302 -1.56 29.56 -5.58
C LEU A 302 -0.47 29.13 -6.57
N PHE A 303 -0.49 29.68 -7.78
CA PHE A 303 0.56 29.42 -8.76
C PHE A 303 1.90 29.98 -8.33
N ALA A 304 1.96 31.19 -7.76
CA ALA A 304 3.21 31.75 -7.24
C ALA A 304 3.82 30.88 -6.13
N VAL A 305 2.99 30.30 -5.25
CA VAL A 305 3.45 29.33 -4.24
C VAL A 305 3.95 28.04 -4.90
N LEU A 306 3.24 27.53 -5.93
CA LEU A 306 3.66 26.35 -6.66
C LEU A 306 5.02 26.56 -7.32
N GLU A 307 5.20 27.71 -7.99
CA GLU A 307 6.43 28.08 -8.66
C GLU A 307 7.61 28.19 -7.68
N ALA A 308 7.41 28.84 -6.53
CA ALA A 308 8.45 29.03 -5.53
C ALA A 308 8.86 27.73 -4.82
N ASP A 309 7.89 26.91 -4.43
CA ASP A 309 8.12 25.81 -3.48
C ASP A 309 8.26 24.43 -4.16
N TRP A 310 7.81 24.29 -5.41
CA TRP A 310 7.65 22.97 -6.06
C TRP A 310 8.18 22.87 -7.47
N LEU A 311 8.49 23.97 -8.15
CA LEU A 311 9.03 23.96 -9.52
C LEU A 311 10.54 24.25 -9.52
N GLY A 312 11.16 24.16 -10.69
CA GLY A 312 12.60 24.41 -10.84
C GLY A 312 13.46 23.44 -10.03
N THR A 313 14.37 23.97 -9.22
CA THR A 313 15.32 23.18 -8.41
C THR A 313 14.61 22.38 -7.32
N ALA A 314 13.57 22.95 -6.67
CA ALA A 314 12.81 22.27 -5.63
C ALA A 314 12.14 20.98 -6.14
N LEU A 315 11.72 20.96 -7.42
CA LEU A 315 11.22 19.75 -8.06
C LEU A 315 12.31 18.68 -8.16
N GLY A 316 13.51 19.06 -8.59
CA GLY A 316 14.65 18.15 -8.72
C GLY A 316 15.02 17.50 -7.40
N ASP A 317 15.16 18.30 -6.35
CA ASP A 317 15.51 17.83 -5.00
C ASP A 317 14.44 16.85 -4.46
N PHE A 318 13.17 17.21 -4.62
CA PHE A 318 12.07 16.34 -4.22
C PHE A 318 12.06 15.01 -4.98
N LEU A 319 12.28 15.03 -6.29
CA LEU A 319 12.30 13.81 -7.10
C LEU A 319 13.48 12.91 -6.73
N ALA A 320 14.64 13.48 -6.38
CA ALA A 320 15.80 12.71 -5.92
C ALA A 320 15.52 11.97 -4.60
N GLU A 321 14.83 12.59 -3.65
CA GLU A 321 14.39 11.92 -2.42
C GLU A 321 13.42 10.76 -2.70
N VAL A 322 12.44 10.99 -3.58
CA VAL A 322 11.49 9.93 -3.98
C VAL A 322 12.22 8.80 -4.71
N GLU A 323 13.20 9.12 -5.54
CA GLU A 323 14.02 8.13 -6.25
C GLU A 323 14.84 7.28 -5.29
N ALA A 324 15.45 7.89 -4.26
CA ALA A 324 16.18 7.17 -3.23
C ALA A 324 15.28 6.16 -2.50
N VAL A 325 14.07 6.58 -2.09
CA VAL A 325 13.09 5.67 -1.47
C VAL A 325 12.65 4.58 -2.45
N GLY A 326 12.36 4.92 -3.70
CA GLY A 326 11.99 3.96 -4.74
C GLY A 326 13.06 2.88 -4.94
N LYS A 327 14.34 3.28 -5.02
CA LYS A 327 15.49 2.38 -5.13
C LYS A 327 15.67 1.51 -3.89
N ALA A 328 15.51 2.07 -2.69
CA ALA A 328 15.60 1.32 -1.45
C ALA A 328 14.50 0.25 -1.35
N LEU A 329 13.27 0.56 -1.80
CA LEU A 329 12.19 -0.42 -1.89
C LEU A 329 12.49 -1.50 -2.93
N SER A 330 13.07 -1.13 -4.06
CA SER A 330 13.52 -2.05 -5.11
C SER A 330 14.62 -3.00 -4.67
N ALA A 331 15.46 -2.61 -3.71
CA ALA A 331 16.53 -3.42 -3.15
C ALA A 331 16.08 -4.35 -2.01
N VAL A 332 14.80 -4.37 -1.63
CA VAL A 332 14.31 -5.28 -0.60
C VAL A 332 14.37 -6.72 -1.10
N GLU A 333 15.26 -7.51 -0.51
CA GLU A 333 15.40 -8.94 -0.76
C GLU A 333 14.57 -9.76 0.22
N ARG A 334 14.11 -10.93 -0.23
CA ARG A 334 13.50 -11.94 0.64
C ARG A 334 14.63 -12.82 1.14
N LEU A 335 14.90 -12.79 2.45
CA LEU A 335 15.82 -13.74 3.06
C LEU A 335 15.33 -15.17 2.80
N PRO A 336 16.22 -16.11 2.47
CA PRO A 336 15.84 -17.50 2.26
C PRO A 336 15.18 -18.02 3.55
N THR A 337 13.97 -18.56 3.41
CA THR A 337 13.32 -19.29 4.48
C THR A 337 13.72 -20.74 4.29
N GLU A 338 14.45 -21.33 5.23
CA GLU A 338 14.72 -22.76 5.22
C GLU A 338 13.40 -23.51 5.39
N ILE A 339 13.12 -24.44 4.48
CA ILE A 339 11.93 -25.27 4.50
C ILE A 339 12.42 -26.69 4.75
N GLU A 340 12.12 -27.23 5.93
CA GLU A 340 12.54 -28.56 6.35
C GLU A 340 11.34 -29.44 6.74
N ARG A 341 11.49 -30.75 6.58
CA ARG A 341 10.60 -31.75 7.20
C ARG A 341 11.40 -32.63 8.15
N LYS A 342 10.76 -33.02 9.25
CA LYS A 342 11.40 -33.76 10.35
C LYS A 342 10.69 -35.05 10.67
N PHE A 343 11.45 -36.12 10.85
CA PHE A 343 10.95 -37.47 11.10
C PHE A 343 11.60 -38.06 12.36
N LEU A 344 10.77 -38.69 13.19
CA LEU A 344 11.23 -39.47 14.33
C LEU A 344 11.64 -40.87 13.85
N LEU A 345 12.85 -41.31 14.21
CA LEU A 345 13.33 -42.64 13.88
C LEU A 345 13.34 -43.57 15.10
N SER A 346 13.19 -44.86 14.86
CA SER A 346 13.32 -45.93 15.87
C SER A 346 14.78 -46.20 16.25
N GLY A 347 15.73 -45.77 15.43
CA GLY A 347 17.17 -45.94 15.62
C GLY A 347 17.97 -45.34 14.45
N LEU A 348 19.30 -45.38 14.56
CA LEU A 348 20.19 -45.03 13.46
C LEU A 348 20.06 -46.10 12.36
N PRO A 349 19.79 -45.75 11.09
CA PRO A 349 19.77 -46.73 10.01
C PRO A 349 21.15 -47.36 9.79
N ASP A 350 21.20 -48.70 9.65
CA ASP A 350 22.43 -49.50 9.52
C ASP A 350 23.41 -48.95 8.47
N VAL A 351 22.87 -48.43 7.35
CA VAL A 351 23.69 -47.89 6.26
C VAL A 351 24.51 -46.66 6.64
N LEU A 352 24.21 -46.01 7.77
CA LEU A 352 24.90 -44.84 8.28
C LEU A 352 25.87 -45.16 9.42
N GLU A 353 25.89 -46.39 9.95
CA GLU A 353 26.76 -46.76 11.09
C GLU A 353 28.25 -46.56 10.77
N ASP A 354 28.67 -46.91 9.55
CA ASP A 354 30.04 -46.73 9.05
C ASP A 354 30.22 -45.41 8.26
N GLY A 355 29.20 -44.54 8.27
CA GLY A 355 29.19 -43.29 7.51
C GLY A 355 30.05 -42.18 8.14
N ALA A 356 30.53 -41.26 7.30
CA ALA A 356 31.13 -40.03 7.79
C ALA A 356 30.11 -39.25 8.63
N SER A 357 30.52 -38.84 9.83
CA SER A 357 29.68 -38.07 10.74
C SER A 357 30.45 -36.92 11.35
N VAL A 358 29.70 -35.94 11.84
CA VAL A 358 30.24 -34.78 12.56
C VAL A 358 29.64 -34.73 13.96
N GLU A 359 30.47 -34.36 14.93
CA GLU A 359 29.98 -34.07 16.28
C GLU A 359 29.57 -32.60 16.36
N LEU A 360 28.35 -32.37 16.83
CA LEU A 360 27.77 -31.05 16.99
C LEU A 360 27.55 -30.78 18.47
N ARG A 361 28.18 -29.71 18.96
CA ARG A 361 27.94 -29.16 20.30
C ARG A 361 27.33 -27.78 20.16
N GLN A 362 26.11 -27.61 20.66
CA GLN A 362 25.38 -26.35 20.54
C GLN A 362 24.69 -25.94 21.82
N GLY A 363 24.56 -24.63 22.02
CA GLY A 363 23.98 -24.04 23.22
C GLY A 363 23.31 -22.71 22.94
N TRP A 364 22.23 -22.41 23.65
CA TRP A 364 21.46 -21.17 23.48
C TRP A 364 21.68 -20.23 24.66
N LEU A 365 22.07 -18.98 24.36
CA LEU A 365 22.12 -17.95 25.38
C LEU A 365 20.70 -17.57 25.83
N PRO A 366 20.48 -17.30 27.13
CA PRO A 366 19.17 -16.92 27.65
C PRO A 366 18.74 -15.54 27.13
N GLY A 367 17.54 -15.45 26.54
CA GLY A 367 16.95 -14.20 26.03
C GLY A 367 15.49 -14.37 25.59
N ALA A 368 14.66 -13.33 25.74
CA ALA A 368 13.22 -13.38 25.43
C ALA A 368 12.85 -12.87 24.03
N VAL A 369 13.69 -12.00 23.44
CA VAL A 369 13.46 -11.34 22.14
C VAL A 369 14.52 -11.72 21.10
N LEU A 370 15.76 -11.92 21.54
CA LEU A 370 16.89 -12.34 20.73
C LEU A 370 17.37 -13.70 21.24
N GLN A 371 17.37 -14.71 20.37
CA GLN A 371 17.92 -16.02 20.69
C GLN A 371 19.24 -16.20 19.95
N GLU A 372 20.31 -16.37 20.70
CA GLU A 372 21.63 -16.61 20.15
C GLU A 372 22.02 -18.07 20.36
N ARG A 373 22.42 -18.75 19.28
CA ARG A 373 22.92 -20.13 19.27
C ARG A 373 24.41 -20.13 18.99
N LEU A 374 25.17 -20.79 19.84
CA LEU A 374 26.57 -21.14 19.59
C LEU A 374 26.61 -22.58 19.07
N ARG A 375 27.42 -22.85 18.04
CA ARG A 375 27.60 -24.20 17.49
C ARG A 375 29.08 -24.48 17.21
N CYS A 376 29.60 -25.58 17.74
CA CYS A 376 30.86 -26.18 17.35
C CYS A 376 30.58 -27.42 16.51
N VAL A 377 31.21 -27.50 15.34
CA VAL A 377 31.17 -28.64 14.41
C VAL A 377 32.56 -29.25 14.39
N ALA A 378 32.69 -30.50 14.84
CA ALA A 378 33.96 -31.23 14.83
C ALA A 378 33.89 -32.41 13.87
N ASP A 379 34.86 -32.47 12.95
CA ASP A 379 35.08 -33.54 11.99
C ASP A 379 36.55 -34.03 12.08
N PRO A 380 36.94 -35.12 11.38
CA PRO A 380 38.34 -35.58 11.40
C PRO A 380 39.39 -34.58 10.87
N ALA A 381 38.97 -33.53 10.16
CA ALA A 381 39.84 -32.48 9.62
C ALA A 381 39.98 -31.26 10.57
N GLY A 382 39.11 -31.11 11.58
CA GLY A 382 39.21 -30.08 12.61
C GLY A 382 37.86 -29.62 13.18
N ALA A 383 37.90 -28.60 14.04
CA ALA A 383 36.71 -27.99 14.63
C ALA A 383 36.45 -26.59 14.06
N ARG A 384 35.18 -26.28 13.76
CA ARG A 384 34.70 -24.97 13.31
C ARG A 384 33.61 -24.45 14.24
N TYR A 385 33.59 -23.14 14.46
CA TYR A 385 32.72 -22.52 15.45
C TYR A 385 31.83 -21.48 14.79
N TYR A 386 30.57 -21.44 15.17
CA TYR A 386 29.56 -20.56 14.58
C TYR A 386 28.74 -19.88 15.67
N ARG A 387 28.30 -18.66 15.35
CA ARG A 387 27.35 -17.87 16.13
C ARG A 387 26.16 -17.55 15.25
N THR A 388 24.97 -17.86 15.75
CA THR A 388 23.72 -17.60 15.03
C THR A 388 22.82 -16.69 15.86
N VAL A 389 22.38 -15.57 15.28
CA VAL A 389 21.40 -14.67 15.89
C VAL A 389 20.04 -14.86 15.22
N LYS A 390 19.05 -15.30 16.00
CA LYS A 390 17.66 -15.46 15.54
C LYS A 390 16.77 -14.36 16.12
N THR A 391 16.03 -13.67 15.26
CA THR A 391 15.04 -12.65 15.67
C THR A 391 13.67 -12.91 15.02
N GLY A 392 12.58 -12.67 15.78
CA GLY A 392 11.18 -12.85 15.31
C GLY A 392 10.37 -13.91 16.09
N THR A 393 9.04 -13.94 15.88
CA THR A 393 8.11 -14.90 16.51
C THR A 393 7.26 -15.62 15.45
N GLY A 394 6.97 -16.91 15.66
CA GLY A 394 6.15 -17.71 14.73
C GLY A 394 6.92 -18.33 13.54
N ILE A 395 6.30 -18.29 12.34
CA ILE A 395 6.72 -19.00 11.11
C ILE A 395 7.76 -18.22 10.29
N ALA A 396 7.95 -16.92 10.55
CA ALA A 396 8.98 -16.11 9.92
C ALA A 396 10.02 -15.69 10.97
N ARG A 397 11.25 -16.18 10.82
CA ARG A 397 12.40 -15.85 11.67
C ARG A 397 13.53 -15.36 10.78
N VAL A 398 14.21 -14.31 11.20
CA VAL A 398 15.47 -13.88 10.59
C VAL A 398 16.60 -14.62 11.30
N GLU A 399 17.45 -15.29 10.53
CA GLU A 399 18.60 -16.05 11.01
C GLU A 399 19.85 -15.49 10.34
N ILE A 400 20.79 -15.01 11.15
CA ILE A 400 22.12 -14.57 10.71
C ILE A 400 23.12 -15.53 11.34
N GLU A 401 23.82 -16.31 10.52
CA GLU A 401 24.87 -17.22 10.96
C GLU A 401 26.23 -16.72 10.46
N GLU A 402 27.19 -16.63 11.38
CA GLU A 402 28.55 -16.16 11.11
C GLU A 402 29.56 -17.13 11.74
N GLU A 403 30.71 -17.32 11.09
CA GLU A 403 31.84 -18.06 11.68
C GLU A 403 32.46 -17.23 12.82
N THR A 404 32.86 -17.90 13.90
CA THR A 404 33.45 -17.27 15.09
C THR A 404 34.75 -17.95 15.50
N THR A 405 35.50 -17.33 16.41
CA THR A 405 36.76 -17.87 16.91
C THR A 405 36.54 -18.91 18.03
N PRO A 406 37.42 -19.91 18.18
CA PRO A 406 37.39 -20.85 19.30
C PRO A 406 37.40 -20.13 20.66
N GLU A 407 38.19 -19.07 20.79
CA GLU A 407 38.31 -18.29 22.02
C GLU A 407 36.97 -17.65 22.43
N LEU A 408 36.23 -17.07 21.47
CA LEU A 408 34.93 -16.46 21.74
C LEU A 408 33.88 -17.53 22.07
N PHE A 409 33.88 -18.65 21.37
CA PHE A 409 32.99 -19.77 21.66
C PHE A 409 33.19 -20.29 23.08
N GLU A 410 34.43 -20.57 23.49
CA GLU A 410 34.74 -21.08 24.84
C GLU A 410 34.39 -20.07 25.94
N HIS A 411 34.49 -18.77 25.67
CA HIS A 411 34.10 -17.74 26.64
C HIS A 411 32.58 -17.65 26.84
N LEU A 412 31.80 -17.86 25.77
CA LEU A 412 30.33 -17.77 25.81
C LEU A 412 29.67 -19.12 26.13
N TRP A 413 30.33 -20.25 25.87
CA TRP A 413 29.78 -21.59 26.08
C TRP A 413 29.26 -21.82 27.51
N PRO A 414 29.96 -21.40 28.59
CA PRO A 414 29.45 -21.52 29.97
C PRO A 414 28.07 -20.88 30.16
N LEU A 415 27.77 -19.79 29.48
CA LEU A 415 26.49 -19.06 29.60
C LEU A 415 25.29 -19.80 28.99
N THR A 416 25.54 -20.91 28.27
CA THR A 416 24.51 -21.77 27.68
C THR A 416 24.08 -22.92 28.61
N GLU A 417 24.58 -22.97 29.85
CA GLU A 417 24.25 -24.01 30.81
C GLU A 417 22.73 -24.19 31.01
N GLY A 418 22.27 -25.44 31.04
CA GLY A 418 20.84 -25.79 31.04
C GLY A 418 20.11 -25.55 29.72
N ARG A 419 20.84 -25.21 28.64
CA ARG A 419 20.32 -24.97 27.29
C ARG A 419 21.25 -25.52 26.22
N ARG A 420 21.59 -26.81 26.28
CA ARG A 420 22.58 -27.44 25.38
C ARG A 420 22.03 -28.66 24.66
N VAL A 421 22.52 -28.89 23.46
CA VAL A 421 22.35 -30.13 22.71
C VAL A 421 23.72 -30.59 22.24
N VAL A 422 24.01 -31.87 22.48
CA VAL A 422 25.16 -32.57 21.88
C VAL A 422 24.61 -33.70 21.05
N LYS A 423 24.99 -33.75 19.77
CA LYS A 423 24.49 -34.75 18.83
C LYS A 423 25.56 -35.11 17.81
N ARG A 424 25.45 -36.30 17.23
CA ARG A 424 26.22 -36.73 16.07
C ARG A 424 25.32 -36.67 14.85
N ARG A 425 25.75 -35.97 13.80
CA ARG A 425 24.99 -35.81 12.56
C ARG A 425 25.63 -36.61 11.43
N TYR A 426 24.79 -37.38 10.75
CA TYR A 426 25.11 -38.13 9.53
C TYR A 426 24.40 -37.46 8.36
N CYS A 427 25.15 -37.07 7.34
CA CYS A 427 24.57 -36.44 6.14
C CYS A 427 24.62 -37.42 4.98
N ARG A 428 23.50 -37.55 4.25
CA ARG A 428 23.44 -38.36 3.04
C ARG A 428 22.58 -37.68 2.00
N ARG A 429 23.13 -37.56 0.79
CA ARG A 429 22.39 -37.03 -0.36
C ARG A 429 21.71 -38.17 -1.11
N GLU A 430 20.40 -38.05 -1.34
CA GLU A 430 19.64 -39.01 -2.12
C GLU A 430 18.51 -38.31 -2.89
N ASN A 431 18.33 -38.66 -4.17
CA ASN A 431 17.34 -38.03 -5.05
C ASN A 431 17.45 -36.49 -5.12
N GLY A 432 18.65 -35.96 -4.99
CA GLY A 432 18.92 -34.52 -5.05
C GLY A 432 18.62 -33.75 -3.76
N LEU A 433 18.01 -34.39 -2.76
CA LEU A 433 17.76 -33.85 -1.42
C LEU A 433 18.88 -34.25 -0.46
N GLU A 434 19.14 -33.38 0.50
CA GLU A 434 20.11 -33.62 1.58
C GLU A 434 19.36 -34.05 2.83
N TRP A 435 19.69 -35.24 3.33
CA TRP A 435 19.13 -35.80 4.56
C TRP A 435 20.17 -35.69 5.67
N GLU A 436 19.75 -35.18 6.81
CA GLU A 436 20.54 -35.07 8.02
C GLU A 436 19.92 -35.96 9.09
N VAL A 437 20.65 -36.99 9.55
CA VAL A 437 20.22 -37.87 10.64
C VAL A 437 21.02 -37.54 11.89
N ASP A 438 20.32 -37.08 12.91
CA ASP A 438 20.86 -36.67 14.20
C ASP A 438 20.65 -37.74 15.26
N VAL A 439 21.75 -38.20 15.86
CA VAL A 439 21.75 -39.07 17.04
C VAL A 439 22.13 -38.22 18.24
N PHE A 440 21.21 -38.03 19.18
CA PHE A 440 21.43 -37.19 20.36
C PHE A 440 22.27 -37.95 21.40
N ALA A 441 23.27 -37.27 21.98
CA ALA A 441 24.21 -37.92 22.89
C ALA A 441 23.71 -38.00 24.34
N ASP A 442 22.73 -37.17 24.70
CA ASP A 442 22.21 -37.03 26.07
C ASP A 442 20.89 -37.77 26.31
N ARG A 443 20.30 -38.36 25.26
CA ARG A 443 19.01 -39.06 25.30
C ARG A 443 18.91 -40.06 24.15
N GLU A 444 18.09 -41.09 24.31
CA GLU A 444 17.78 -42.05 23.23
C GLU A 444 16.81 -41.44 22.22
N LEU A 445 17.32 -40.55 21.37
CA LEU A 445 16.54 -39.86 20.32
C LEU A 445 17.32 -39.84 19.02
N VAL A 446 16.64 -40.22 17.94
CA VAL A 446 17.15 -40.10 16.57
C VAL A 446 16.14 -39.36 15.70
N LEU A 447 16.58 -38.30 15.03
CA LEU A 447 15.76 -37.46 14.16
C LEU A 447 16.37 -37.39 12.77
N ALA A 448 15.54 -37.50 11.74
CA ALA A 448 15.94 -37.18 10.38
C ALA A 448 15.30 -35.86 9.93
N GLU A 449 16.10 -34.97 9.39
CA GLU A 449 15.70 -33.70 8.78
C GLU A 449 16.02 -33.77 7.28
N VAL A 450 15.16 -33.19 6.44
CA VAL A 450 15.40 -33.03 5.00
C VAL A 450 15.14 -31.59 4.60
N GLU A 451 16.13 -30.97 3.96
CA GLU A 451 15.99 -29.64 3.39
C GLU A 451 15.25 -29.70 2.05
N LEU A 452 14.27 -28.81 1.89
CA LEU A 452 13.40 -28.75 0.72
C LEU A 452 13.54 -27.41 -0.01
N PRO A 453 13.62 -27.43 -1.36
CA PRO A 453 13.57 -26.20 -2.15
C PRO A 453 12.25 -25.43 -2.01
N SER A 454 11.14 -26.12 -1.70
CA SER A 454 9.83 -25.52 -1.44
C SER A 454 8.94 -26.43 -0.58
N ALA A 455 7.92 -25.87 0.07
CA ALA A 455 7.00 -26.60 0.94
C ALA A 455 6.11 -27.61 0.18
N GLU A 456 5.98 -27.45 -1.13
CA GLU A 456 5.23 -28.34 -2.03
C GLU A 456 6.10 -29.43 -2.65
N THR A 457 7.40 -29.47 -2.33
CA THR A 457 8.30 -30.50 -2.84
C THR A 457 7.86 -31.86 -2.31
N PRO A 458 7.49 -32.83 -3.17
CA PRO A 458 7.15 -34.16 -2.72
C PRO A 458 8.40 -34.81 -2.11
N VAL A 459 8.25 -35.38 -0.91
CA VAL A 459 9.34 -36.11 -0.24
C VAL A 459 9.01 -37.58 -0.32
N GLU A 460 9.77 -38.30 -1.14
CA GLU A 460 9.79 -39.76 -1.15
C GLU A 460 10.84 -40.22 -0.12
N LEU A 461 10.40 -40.99 0.87
CA LEU A 461 11.30 -41.54 1.88
C LEU A 461 12.26 -42.53 1.21
N PRO A 462 13.59 -42.32 1.30
CA PRO A 462 14.55 -43.29 0.79
C PRO A 462 14.37 -44.64 1.48
N ARG A 463 14.60 -45.73 0.75
CA ARG A 463 14.41 -47.09 1.29
C ARG A 463 15.21 -47.33 2.57
N TRP A 464 16.44 -46.81 2.61
CA TRP A 464 17.33 -46.92 3.76
C TRP A 464 16.82 -46.19 5.01
N LEU A 465 15.98 -45.16 4.84
CA LEU A 465 15.41 -44.41 5.95
C LEU A 465 14.03 -44.96 6.33
N SER A 466 13.24 -45.38 5.34
CA SER A 466 11.83 -45.72 5.50
C SER A 466 11.56 -46.82 6.52
N GLU A 467 12.49 -47.77 6.70
CA GLU A 467 12.34 -48.87 7.65
C GLU A 467 12.50 -48.42 9.11
N SER A 468 13.20 -47.30 9.34
CA SER A 468 13.44 -46.73 10.66
C SER A 468 12.48 -45.59 11.01
N VAL A 469 11.70 -45.06 10.04
CA VAL A 469 10.76 -43.95 10.31
C VAL A 469 9.57 -44.43 11.15
N VAL A 470 9.40 -43.83 12.33
CA VAL A 470 8.23 -44.03 13.19
C VAL A 470 7.07 -43.15 12.71
N ARG A 471 7.33 -41.83 12.58
CA ARG A 471 6.36 -40.83 12.11
C ARG A 471 7.03 -39.51 11.76
N GLU A 472 6.30 -38.65 11.05
CA GLU A 472 6.67 -37.25 10.87
C GLU A 472 6.35 -36.44 12.16
N VAL A 473 7.26 -35.52 12.51
CA VAL A 473 7.18 -34.63 13.68
C VAL A 473 7.38 -33.14 13.30
N THR A 474 7.25 -32.81 12.01
CA THR A 474 7.43 -31.44 11.50
C THR A 474 6.54 -30.44 12.24
N GLY A 475 7.15 -29.41 12.84
CA GLY A 475 6.44 -28.34 13.54
C GLY A 475 5.99 -28.67 14.96
N GLU A 476 6.24 -29.89 15.46
CA GLU A 476 5.93 -30.25 16.84
C GLU A 476 6.93 -29.60 17.82
N PRO A 477 6.47 -28.80 18.80
CA PRO A 477 7.36 -28.04 19.67
C PRO A 477 8.39 -28.89 20.42
N GLU A 478 8.02 -30.11 20.83
CA GLU A 478 8.87 -31.02 21.58
C GLU A 478 10.12 -31.51 20.81
N TYR A 479 10.11 -31.49 19.47
CA TYR A 479 11.25 -31.88 18.63
C TYR A 479 12.00 -30.70 18.01
N LEU A 480 11.74 -29.48 18.49
CA LEU A 480 12.53 -28.30 18.11
C LEU A 480 13.84 -28.27 18.92
N ASN A 481 14.98 -28.07 18.25
CA ASN A 481 16.31 -28.04 18.89
C ASN A 481 16.39 -27.12 20.12
N VAL A 482 15.73 -25.95 20.08
CA VAL A 482 15.68 -25.00 21.20
C VAL A 482 14.92 -25.52 22.42
N ASN A 483 13.93 -26.39 22.22
CA ASN A 483 13.17 -27.01 23.30
C ASN A 483 13.86 -28.27 23.80
N LEU A 484 14.47 -29.05 22.89
CA LEU A 484 15.32 -30.19 23.26
C LEU A 484 16.49 -29.75 24.14
N ALA A 485 17.01 -28.54 23.94
CA ALA A 485 18.13 -28.02 24.71
C ALA A 485 17.85 -27.80 26.21
N ARG A 486 16.57 -27.70 26.61
CA ARG A 486 16.14 -27.32 27.96
C ARG A 486 16.17 -28.45 28.96
#